data_AF-A0A2P4QHC3-F1
#
_entry.id   AF-A0A2P4QHC3-F1
#
_cell.length_a   1.000
_cell.length_b   1.000
_cell.length_c   1.000
_cell.angle_alpha   90.00
_cell.angle_beta   90.00
_cell.angle_gamma   90.00
#
_symmetry.space_group_name_H-M   'P 1'
#
loop_
_entity.id
_entity.type
_entity.pdbx_description
1 polymer ?
#
loop_
_entity_poly.entity_id
_entity_poly.type
_entity_poly.pdbx_seq_one_letter_code
_entity_poly.pdbx_strand_id
1 'polypeptide(L)'
;ILRNIIKGLEKIHEIKMVHRDFHTGNILMLSECAYNTMHFVNNVCISDMGLCGEVGNMDETRVYGVMPYMAPEILRGKPYTQAADIYSFGMIMYFVATGRQPFNDCAHDQYLALNICDGIRPEINEQGVPKFYIDLMKKCWDSNPENRPTASEIDKLIDVYNPEKGKEITEQNDEADEYRKANLLSIENSRLTTSTHPRAYYTSRLLNPFTKDLPKHDSECLDCLIDQS
;
A
#
# COMPACT_ATOMS: atom_id res chain seq x y z
N ILE A 1 -6.33 13.75 -0.23
CA ILE A 1 -5.65 12.85 -1.18
C ILE A 1 -6.13 11.40 -0.98
N LEU A 2 -5.78 10.72 0.13
CA LEU A 2 -6.13 9.31 0.36
C LEU A 2 -7.63 8.99 0.25
N ARG A 3 -8.50 9.87 0.79
CA ARG A 3 -9.95 9.70 0.65
C ARG A 3 -10.41 9.66 -0.81
N ASN A 4 -9.83 10.49 -1.68
CA ASN A 4 -10.20 10.51 -3.10
C ASN A 4 -9.66 9.28 -3.83
N ILE A 5 -8.45 8.82 -3.46
CA ILE A 5 -7.88 7.57 -3.96
C ILE A 5 -8.80 6.39 -3.60
N ILE A 6 -9.19 6.26 -2.33
CA ILE A 6 -9.99 5.12 -1.90
C ILE A 6 -11.41 5.15 -2.46
N LYS A 7 -12.03 6.32 -2.61
CA LYS A 7 -13.32 6.45 -3.30
C LYS A 7 -13.24 6.02 -4.77
N GLY A 8 -12.15 6.38 -5.46
CA GLY A 8 -11.89 5.91 -6.81
C GLY A 8 -11.79 4.38 -6.85
N LEU A 9 -11.04 3.80 -5.92
CA LEU A 9 -10.85 2.36 -5.84
C LEU A 9 -12.16 1.63 -5.48
N GLU A 10 -12.95 2.19 -4.56
CA GLU A 10 -14.29 1.70 -4.21
C GLU A 10 -15.19 1.61 -5.44
N LYS A 11 -15.16 2.60 -6.35
CA LYS A 11 -15.92 2.54 -7.61
C LYS A 11 -15.47 1.43 -8.55
N ILE A 12 -14.17 1.12 -8.60
CA ILE A 12 -13.65 -0.03 -9.36
C ILE A 12 -14.15 -1.34 -8.71
N HIS A 13 -14.09 -1.42 -7.38
CA HIS A 13 -14.49 -2.62 -6.64
C HIS A 13 -16.01 -2.87 -6.66
N GLU A 14 -16.84 -1.81 -6.66
CA GLU A 14 -18.31 -1.90 -6.76
C GLU A 14 -18.77 -2.60 -8.05
N ILE A 15 -18.04 -2.39 -9.17
CA ILE A 15 -18.30 -3.07 -10.44
C ILE A 15 -17.60 -4.43 -10.55
N LYS A 16 -17.13 -4.98 -9.42
CA LYS A 16 -16.45 -6.28 -9.30
C LYS A 16 -15.15 -6.39 -10.12
N MET A 17 -14.49 -5.26 -10.31
CA MET A 17 -13.18 -5.19 -10.97
C MET A 17 -12.06 -5.04 -9.93
N VAL A 18 -10.84 -5.38 -10.36
CA VAL A 18 -9.59 -5.21 -9.61
C VAL A 18 -8.61 -4.46 -10.51
N HIS A 19 -7.91 -3.45 -9.97
CA HIS A 19 -6.98 -2.62 -10.73
C HIS A 19 -5.72 -3.39 -11.13
N ARG A 20 -5.21 -4.24 -10.23
CA ARG A 20 -4.06 -5.16 -10.39
C ARG A 20 -2.68 -4.54 -10.45
N ASP A 21 -2.55 -3.30 -10.88
CA ASP A 21 -1.28 -2.56 -10.88
C ASP A 21 -1.40 -1.24 -10.12
N PHE A 22 -1.95 -1.31 -8.91
CA PHE A 22 -2.26 -0.14 -8.11
C PHE A 22 -1.01 0.35 -7.37
N HIS A 23 -0.51 1.53 -7.70
CA HIS A 23 0.68 2.12 -7.07
C HIS A 23 0.71 3.63 -7.28
N THR A 24 1.66 4.31 -6.63
CA THR A 24 1.77 5.78 -6.69
C THR A 24 1.95 6.35 -8.10
N GLY A 25 2.66 5.64 -8.99
CA GLY A 25 2.76 6.00 -10.41
C GLY A 25 1.44 6.00 -11.22
N ASN A 26 0.40 5.31 -10.74
CA ASN A 26 -0.92 5.23 -11.38
C ASN A 26 -1.97 6.12 -10.68
N ILE A 27 -1.49 7.09 -9.88
CA ILE A 27 -2.31 8.08 -9.20
C ILE A 27 -1.98 9.44 -9.77
N LEU A 28 -2.92 10.03 -10.50
CA LEU A 28 -2.77 11.34 -11.11
C LEU A 28 -3.36 12.41 -10.20
N MET A 29 -2.59 13.46 -9.95
CA MET A 29 -3.09 14.68 -9.31
C MET A 29 -3.41 15.70 -10.41
N LEU A 30 -4.69 15.98 -10.59
CA LEU A 30 -5.13 17.04 -11.50
C LEU A 30 -5.03 18.37 -10.75
N SER A 31 -4.08 19.20 -11.16
CA SER A 31 -4.03 20.60 -10.72
C SER A 31 -5.11 21.36 -11.47
N GLU A 32 -6.25 21.60 -10.84
CA GLU A 32 -7.17 22.61 -11.33
C GLU A 32 -6.56 24.00 -11.09
N CYS A 33 -6.01 24.61 -12.15
CA CYS A 33 -5.91 26.07 -12.21
C CYS A 33 -7.32 26.63 -12.47
N ALA A 34 -8.24 26.51 -11.51
CA ALA A 34 -9.57 27.08 -11.65
C ALA A 34 -9.60 28.48 -11.04
N TYR A 35 -9.50 29.48 -11.92
CA TYR A 35 -10.08 30.80 -11.66
C TYR A 35 -11.54 30.61 -11.21
N ASN A 36 -11.90 31.17 -10.05
CA ASN A 36 -13.26 31.50 -9.60
C ASN A 36 -14.16 30.48 -8.87
N THR A 37 -13.68 29.37 -8.30
CA THR A 37 -14.45 28.68 -7.24
C THR A 37 -13.59 28.24 -6.06
N MET A 38 -13.95 28.73 -4.87
CA MET A 38 -13.29 28.52 -3.59
C MET A 38 -13.53 27.12 -3.02
N HIS A 39 -13.29 26.08 -3.82
CA HIS A 39 -13.26 24.69 -3.38
C HIS A 39 -12.07 24.01 -4.06
N PHE A 40 -10.97 23.86 -3.32
CA PHE A 40 -9.86 23.00 -3.71
C PHE A 40 -10.34 21.55 -3.73
N VAL A 41 -10.98 21.12 -4.81
CA VAL A 41 -11.19 19.69 -5.04
C VAL A 41 -9.86 19.16 -5.52
N ASN A 42 -9.08 18.57 -4.61
CA ASN A 42 -7.91 17.79 -4.98
C ASN A 42 -8.38 16.62 -5.85
N ASN A 43 -8.50 16.83 -7.15
CA ASN A 43 -8.97 15.83 -8.09
C ASN A 43 -7.86 14.80 -8.28
N VAL A 44 -7.97 13.72 -7.51
CA VAL A 44 -7.10 12.56 -7.64
C VAL A 44 -7.81 11.54 -8.51
N CYS A 45 -7.15 11.09 -9.57
CA CYS A 45 -7.68 10.08 -10.48
C CYS A 45 -6.79 8.84 -10.47
N ILE A 46 -7.41 7.66 -10.52
CA ILE A 46 -6.73 6.40 -10.77
C ILE A 46 -6.60 6.24 -12.28
N SER A 47 -5.39 5.97 -12.76
CA SER A 47 -5.06 5.79 -14.18
C SER A 47 -4.57 4.38 -14.47
N ASP A 48 -4.32 4.11 -15.75
CA ASP A 48 -3.78 2.83 -16.23
C ASP A 48 -4.63 1.59 -15.90
N MET A 49 -5.85 1.61 -16.43
CA MET A 49 -6.79 0.48 -16.35
C MET A 49 -6.44 -0.67 -17.31
N GLY A 50 -5.26 -0.66 -17.97
CA GLY A 50 -4.89 -1.64 -19.00
C GLY A 50 -4.76 -3.08 -18.47
N LEU A 51 -4.53 -3.22 -17.17
CA LEU A 51 -4.47 -4.50 -16.47
C LEU A 51 -5.72 -4.80 -15.63
N CYS A 52 -6.69 -3.89 -15.63
CA CYS A 52 -7.91 -4.03 -14.85
C CYS A 52 -8.73 -5.21 -15.38
N GLY A 53 -9.23 -6.05 -14.46
CA GLY A 53 -9.99 -7.25 -14.83
C GLY A 53 -10.92 -7.74 -13.74
N GLU A 54 -11.84 -8.64 -14.10
CA GLU A 54 -12.76 -9.28 -13.17
C GLU A 54 -12.01 -10.04 -12.06
N VAL A 55 -12.61 -10.12 -10.87
CA VAL A 55 -12.06 -10.91 -9.75
C VAL A 55 -11.87 -12.38 -10.17
N GLY A 56 -10.72 -12.95 -9.87
CA GLY A 56 -10.42 -14.37 -10.15
C GLY A 56 -10.18 -14.73 -11.62
N ASN A 57 -10.39 -13.81 -12.57
CA ASN A 57 -10.16 -14.07 -14.00
C ASN A 57 -8.68 -13.81 -14.35
N MET A 58 -7.85 -14.87 -14.35
CA MET A 58 -6.44 -14.71 -14.68
C MET A 58 -5.85 -15.88 -15.48
N ASP A 59 -4.96 -15.51 -16.40
CA ASP A 59 -3.89 -16.37 -16.86
C ASP A 59 -2.88 -16.51 -15.70
N GLU A 60 -3.04 -17.56 -14.87
CA GLU A 60 -2.23 -17.87 -13.67
C GLU A 60 -0.70 -17.86 -13.93
N THR A 61 -0.31 -17.76 -15.20
CA THR A 61 1.07 -17.84 -15.67
C THR A 61 1.85 -16.54 -15.56
N ARG A 62 1.23 -15.37 -15.31
CA ARG A 62 1.94 -14.07 -15.36
C ARG A 62 1.67 -13.19 -14.14
N VAL A 63 2.73 -12.94 -13.36
CA VAL A 63 2.76 -11.94 -12.29
C VAL A 63 3.38 -10.67 -12.86
N TYR A 64 2.63 -9.58 -12.92
CA TYR A 64 3.06 -8.30 -13.48
C TYR A 64 2.70 -7.16 -12.52
N GLY A 65 3.61 -6.20 -12.34
CA GLY A 65 3.37 -5.01 -11.54
C GLY A 65 4.64 -4.46 -10.89
N VAL A 66 4.48 -3.63 -9.86
CA VAL A 66 5.59 -3.02 -9.09
C VAL A 66 5.78 -3.78 -7.77
N MET A 67 6.82 -4.63 -7.68
CA MET A 67 7.03 -5.60 -6.59
C MET A 67 6.74 -5.08 -5.17
N PRO A 68 7.24 -3.91 -4.73
CA PRO A 68 6.92 -3.36 -3.41
C PRO A 68 5.43 -3.14 -3.09
N TYR A 69 4.59 -2.95 -4.12
CA TYR A 69 3.15 -2.74 -3.99
C TYR A 69 2.33 -4.04 -4.15
N MET A 70 2.99 -5.16 -4.48
CA MET A 70 2.33 -6.44 -4.76
C MET A 70 2.03 -7.18 -3.45
N ALA A 71 0.80 -7.66 -3.31
CA ALA A 71 0.39 -8.44 -2.15
C ALA A 71 1.09 -9.82 -2.10
N PRO A 72 1.38 -10.36 -0.90
CA PRO A 72 2.03 -11.67 -0.73
C PRO A 72 1.40 -12.81 -1.52
N GLU A 73 0.06 -12.90 -1.50
CA GLU A 73 -0.67 -13.95 -2.19
C GLU A 73 -0.49 -13.87 -3.71
N ILE A 74 -0.35 -12.66 -4.25
CA ILE A 74 -0.14 -12.43 -5.68
C ILE A 74 1.28 -12.77 -6.10
N LEU A 75 2.27 -12.41 -5.26
CA LEU A 75 3.65 -12.83 -5.49
C LEU A 75 3.77 -14.36 -5.49
N ARG A 76 2.96 -15.07 -4.68
CA ARG A 76 2.83 -16.54 -4.69
C ARG A 76 2.00 -17.10 -5.85
N GLY A 77 1.52 -16.25 -6.76
CA GLY A 77 0.75 -16.66 -7.94
C GLY A 77 -0.69 -17.06 -7.65
N LYS A 78 -1.27 -16.66 -6.51
CA LYS A 78 -2.70 -16.84 -6.25
C LYS A 78 -3.53 -15.85 -7.09
N PRO A 79 -4.81 -16.15 -7.37
CA PRO A 79 -5.66 -15.25 -8.15
C PRO A 79 -5.83 -13.88 -7.48
N TYR A 80 -5.94 -12.82 -8.30
CA TYR A 80 -6.22 -11.49 -7.79
C TYR A 80 -7.62 -11.38 -7.20
N THR A 81 -7.67 -10.72 -6.05
CA THR A 81 -8.87 -10.30 -5.36
C THR A 81 -8.81 -8.79 -5.12
N GLN A 82 -9.92 -8.19 -4.70
CA GLN A 82 -9.96 -6.77 -4.32
C GLN A 82 -9.01 -6.47 -3.15
N ALA A 83 -8.80 -7.43 -2.26
CA ALA A 83 -7.86 -7.31 -1.13
C ALA A 83 -6.40 -7.12 -1.59
N ALA A 84 -6.03 -7.53 -2.80
CA ALA A 84 -4.71 -7.26 -3.36
C ALA A 84 -4.52 -5.75 -3.64
N ASP A 85 -5.53 -5.07 -4.20
CA ASP A 85 -5.47 -3.62 -4.39
C ASP A 85 -5.44 -2.88 -3.04
N ILE A 86 -6.09 -3.43 -2.00
CA ILE A 86 -6.05 -2.86 -0.64
C ILE A 86 -4.65 -2.95 -0.03
N TYR A 87 -3.94 -4.06 -0.25
CA TYR A 87 -2.53 -4.15 0.14
C TYR A 87 -1.69 -3.06 -0.51
N SER A 88 -1.88 -2.87 -1.82
CA SER A 88 -1.20 -1.81 -2.56
C SER A 88 -1.58 -0.42 -2.04
N PHE A 89 -2.83 -0.21 -1.64
CA PHE A 89 -3.27 1.02 -0.97
C PHE A 89 -2.53 1.24 0.35
N GLY A 90 -2.27 0.20 1.15
CA GLY A 90 -1.42 0.28 2.34
C GLY A 90 0.00 0.77 2.03
N MET A 91 0.58 0.32 0.92
CA MET A 91 1.89 0.80 0.44
C MET A 91 1.85 2.26 -0.06
N ILE A 92 0.73 2.69 -0.66
CA ILE A 92 0.49 4.10 -1.00
C ILE A 92 0.36 4.96 0.27
N MET A 93 -0.31 4.47 1.32
CA MET A 93 -0.35 5.13 2.62
C MET A 93 1.06 5.29 3.19
N TYR A 94 1.89 4.24 3.16
CA TYR A 94 3.29 4.34 3.58
C TYR A 94 4.05 5.45 2.83
N PHE A 95 3.88 5.53 1.50
CA PHE A 95 4.49 6.59 0.70
C PHE A 95 4.00 7.98 1.13
N VAL A 96 2.69 8.16 1.35
CA VAL A 96 2.12 9.45 1.77
C VAL A 96 2.64 9.86 3.15
N ALA A 97 2.78 8.92 4.08
CA ALA A 97 3.26 9.20 5.44
C ALA A 97 4.74 9.56 5.46
N THR A 98 5.58 8.85 4.70
CA THR A 98 7.04 8.97 4.81
C THR A 98 7.67 9.84 3.73
N GLY A 99 7.03 9.96 2.58
CA GLY A 99 7.61 10.50 1.35
C GLY A 99 8.64 9.57 0.70
N ARG A 100 8.76 8.31 1.17
CA ARG A 100 9.71 7.32 0.67
C ARG A 100 8.97 6.21 -0.05
N GLN A 101 9.58 5.69 -1.11
CA GLN A 101 9.06 4.50 -1.76
C GLN A 101 9.21 3.26 -0.84
N PRO A 102 8.26 2.30 -0.85
CA PRO A 102 8.39 1.09 -0.06
C PRO A 102 9.62 0.28 -0.52
N PHE A 103 10.41 -0.23 0.43
CA PHE A 103 11.62 -1.03 0.17
C PHE A 103 12.62 -0.36 -0.79
N ASN A 104 12.90 0.94 -0.58
CA ASN A 104 13.80 1.72 -1.46
C ASN A 104 15.28 1.49 -1.19
N ASP A 105 15.62 0.85 -0.09
CA ASP A 105 16.95 0.59 0.43
C ASP A 105 17.53 -0.77 -0.01
N CYS A 106 16.74 -1.62 -0.67
CA CYS A 106 17.16 -2.95 -1.10
C CYS A 106 16.89 -3.23 -2.59
N ALA A 107 17.50 -4.31 -3.10
CA ALA A 107 17.25 -4.78 -4.46
C ALA A 107 15.85 -5.39 -4.58
N HIS A 108 15.16 -5.11 -5.70
CA HIS A 108 13.88 -5.75 -6.01
C HIS A 108 14.13 -7.03 -6.80
N ASP A 109 14.50 -8.07 -6.06
CA ASP A 109 14.81 -9.40 -6.57
C ASP A 109 13.99 -10.49 -5.86
N GLN A 110 14.36 -11.75 -6.06
CA GLN A 110 13.66 -12.90 -5.47
C GLN A 110 13.70 -12.89 -3.93
N TYR A 111 14.76 -12.34 -3.31
CA TYR A 111 14.85 -12.28 -1.86
C TYR A 111 13.86 -11.27 -1.29
N LEU A 112 13.70 -10.10 -1.93
CA LEU A 112 12.67 -9.15 -1.52
C LEU A 112 11.27 -9.76 -1.68
N ALA A 113 11.01 -10.43 -2.80
CA ALA A 113 9.73 -11.08 -3.04
C ALA A 113 9.41 -12.14 -1.95
N LEU A 114 10.40 -12.97 -1.60
CA LEU A 114 10.27 -13.96 -0.51
C LEU A 114 10.04 -13.28 0.84
N ASN A 115 10.85 -12.27 1.19
CA ASN A 115 10.71 -11.58 2.47
C ASN A 115 9.34 -10.91 2.61
N ILE A 116 8.79 -10.31 1.54
CA ILE A 116 7.43 -9.73 1.55
C ILE A 116 6.41 -10.82 1.88
N CYS A 117 6.57 -12.01 1.26
CA CYS A 117 5.75 -13.18 1.49
C CYS A 117 5.87 -13.74 2.92
N ASP A 118 7.02 -13.53 3.56
CA ASP A 118 7.31 -13.90 4.95
C ASP A 118 6.92 -12.80 5.96
N GLY A 119 6.32 -11.70 5.49
CA GLY A 119 5.71 -10.70 6.35
C GLY A 119 6.56 -9.47 6.63
N ILE A 120 7.72 -9.28 5.98
CA ILE A 120 8.45 -8.01 6.14
C ILE A 120 7.59 -6.85 5.64
N ARG A 121 7.72 -5.69 6.28
CA ARG A 121 7.09 -4.43 5.87
C ARG A 121 8.11 -3.30 5.92
N PRO A 122 7.91 -2.21 5.15
CA PRO A 122 8.80 -1.05 5.20
C PRO A 122 8.84 -0.42 6.59
N GLU A 123 10.03 0.04 7.00
CA GLU A 123 10.21 0.70 8.30
C GLU A 123 9.59 2.10 8.31
N ILE A 124 8.82 2.41 9.37
CA ILE A 124 8.20 3.72 9.57
C ILE A 124 8.57 4.30 10.94
N ASN A 125 8.90 5.59 10.97
CA ASN A 125 9.03 6.33 12.22
C ASN A 125 7.62 6.64 12.74
N GLU A 126 7.14 5.82 13.67
CA GLU A 126 5.77 5.89 14.18
C GLU A 126 5.47 7.20 14.92
N GLN A 127 6.47 7.88 15.50
CA GLN A 127 6.27 9.13 16.24
C GLN A 127 5.91 10.31 15.33
N GLY A 128 6.30 10.26 14.05
CA GLY A 128 5.98 11.29 13.07
C GLY A 128 4.64 11.11 12.36
N VAL A 129 3.88 10.08 12.72
CA VAL A 129 2.65 9.67 12.02
C VAL A 129 1.55 9.39 13.04
N PRO A 130 0.33 9.92 12.86
CA PRO A 130 -0.77 9.66 13.79
C PRO A 130 -1.05 8.16 13.96
N LYS A 131 -1.29 7.71 15.19
CA LYS A 131 -1.48 6.29 15.50
C LYS A 131 -2.61 5.64 14.69
N PHE A 132 -3.77 6.31 14.58
CA PHE A 132 -4.90 5.81 13.79
C PHE A 132 -4.52 5.54 12.33
N TYR A 133 -3.61 6.35 11.78
CA TYR A 133 -3.11 6.22 10.41
C TYR A 133 -2.23 4.98 10.29
N ILE A 134 -1.33 4.77 11.24
CA ILE A 134 -0.45 3.59 11.30
C ILE A 134 -1.30 2.33 11.41
N ASP A 135 -2.29 2.31 12.30
CA ASP A 135 -3.17 1.16 12.51
C ASP A 135 -3.98 0.82 11.25
N LEU A 136 -4.51 1.83 10.55
CA LEU A 136 -5.21 1.63 9.29
C LEU A 136 -4.27 1.12 8.18
N MET A 137 -3.10 1.75 8.02
CA MET A 137 -2.07 1.32 7.07
C MET A 137 -1.67 -0.13 7.32
N LYS A 138 -1.49 -0.50 8.60
CA LYS A 138 -1.14 -1.86 9.01
C LYS A 138 -2.23 -2.89 8.70
N LYS A 139 -3.50 -2.53 8.87
CA LYS A 139 -4.63 -3.37 8.45
C LYS A 139 -4.68 -3.54 6.93
N CYS A 140 -4.41 -2.50 6.16
CA CYS A 140 -4.43 -2.57 4.70
C CYS A 140 -3.36 -3.53 4.15
N TRP A 141 -2.16 -3.56 4.71
CA TRP A 141 -1.06 -4.42 4.24
C TRP A 141 -0.91 -5.74 5.01
N ASP A 142 -1.96 -6.22 5.69
CA ASP A 142 -1.92 -7.50 6.42
C ASP A 142 -1.53 -8.65 5.47
N SER A 143 -0.75 -9.61 5.97
CA SER A 143 -0.34 -10.77 5.15
C SER A 143 -1.53 -11.63 4.74
N ASN A 144 -2.53 -11.76 5.61
CA ASN A 144 -3.77 -12.45 5.30
C ASN A 144 -4.74 -11.48 4.58
N PRO A 145 -5.14 -11.75 3.32
CA PRO A 145 -6.07 -10.89 2.59
C PRO A 145 -7.43 -10.74 3.29
N GLU A 146 -7.89 -11.73 4.06
CA GLU A 146 -9.18 -11.69 4.76
C GLU A 146 -9.20 -10.72 5.95
N ASN A 147 -8.03 -10.36 6.47
CA ASN A 147 -7.92 -9.37 7.55
C ASN A 147 -7.96 -7.92 7.01
N ARG A 148 -7.84 -7.75 5.70
CA ARG A 148 -7.76 -6.41 5.08
C ARG A 148 -9.18 -5.84 4.95
N PRO A 149 -9.39 -4.55 5.29
CA PRO A 149 -10.68 -3.91 5.13
C PRO A 149 -11.01 -3.71 3.64
N THR A 150 -12.29 -3.66 3.32
CA THR A 150 -12.79 -3.25 2.00
C THR A 150 -12.56 -1.76 1.74
N ALA A 151 -12.55 -1.34 0.48
CA ALA A 151 -12.42 0.08 0.14
C ALA A 151 -13.53 0.95 0.78
N SER A 152 -14.76 0.41 0.89
CA SER A 152 -15.88 1.08 1.54
C SER A 152 -15.70 1.24 3.05
N GLU A 153 -15.15 0.23 3.73
CA GLU A 153 -14.80 0.34 5.15
C GLU A 153 -13.70 1.37 5.38
N ILE A 154 -12.70 1.42 4.50
CA ILE A 154 -11.64 2.43 4.56
C ILE A 154 -12.19 3.84 4.35
N ASP A 155 -13.08 4.10 3.37
CA ASP A 155 -13.66 5.45 3.19
C ASP A 155 -14.41 5.90 4.46
N LYS A 156 -15.16 4.99 5.10
CA LYS A 156 -15.84 5.26 6.38
C LYS A 156 -14.88 5.51 7.53
N LEU A 157 -13.74 4.82 7.56
CA LEU A 157 -12.71 5.00 8.60
C LEU A 157 -11.95 6.31 8.43
N ILE A 158 -11.68 6.72 7.18
CA ILE A 158 -11.00 7.98 6.85
C ILE A 158 -11.94 9.19 6.99
N ASP A 159 -13.25 8.99 7.05
CA ASP A 159 -14.19 10.11 7.16
C ASP A 159 -14.07 10.86 8.50
N VAL A 160 -13.38 11.99 8.46
CA VAL A 160 -13.06 12.88 9.58
C VAL A 160 -14.31 13.52 10.21
N TYR A 161 -15.48 13.40 9.57
CA TYR A 161 -16.75 13.90 10.10
C TYR A 161 -17.39 12.99 11.16
N ASN A 162 -16.71 11.94 11.63
CA ASN A 162 -17.18 11.19 12.80
C ASN A 162 -16.88 11.97 14.09
N PRO A 163 -17.88 12.58 14.76
CA PRO A 163 -17.67 13.46 15.90
C PRO A 163 -17.07 12.74 17.12
N GLU A 164 -17.27 11.43 17.26
CA GLU A 164 -16.68 10.64 18.36
C GLU A 164 -15.18 10.44 18.17
N LYS A 165 -14.73 10.30 16.92
CA LYS A 165 -13.31 10.14 16.59
C LYS A 165 -12.57 11.46 16.47
N GLY A 166 -13.29 12.57 16.27
CA GLY A 166 -12.70 13.87 15.97
C GLY A 166 -11.70 14.35 17.02
N LYS A 167 -11.99 14.18 18.31
CA LYS A 167 -11.09 14.63 19.38
C LYS A 167 -9.81 13.79 19.46
N GLU A 168 -9.93 12.47 19.53
CA GLU A 168 -8.77 11.56 19.60
C GLU A 168 -7.88 11.67 18.36
N ILE A 169 -8.47 11.73 17.15
CA ILE A 169 -7.72 11.93 15.91
C ILE A 169 -7.00 13.29 15.91
N THR A 170 -7.63 14.34 16.43
CA THR A 170 -7.00 15.67 16.51
C THR A 170 -5.79 15.64 17.45
N GLU A 171 -5.92 15.05 18.63
CA GLU A 171 -4.81 14.90 19.60
C GLU A 171 -3.64 14.11 18.98
N GLN A 172 -3.91 12.99 18.31
CA GLN A 172 -2.86 12.21 17.63
C GLN A 172 -2.21 12.96 16.47
N ASN A 173 -2.97 13.80 15.75
CA ASN A 173 -2.43 14.66 14.69
C ASN A 173 -1.52 15.73 15.28
N ASP A 174 -1.93 16.38 16.37
CA ASP A 174 -1.16 17.42 17.03
C ASP A 174 0.16 16.88 17.59
N GLU A 175 0.14 15.70 18.23
CA GLU A 175 1.35 15.02 18.72
C GLU A 175 2.33 14.71 17.57
N ALA A 176 1.83 14.15 16.46
CA ALA A 176 2.65 13.86 15.29
C ALA A 176 3.21 15.15 14.65
N ASP A 177 2.44 16.23 14.63
CA ASP A 177 2.87 17.54 14.13
C ASP A 177 3.96 18.15 15.00
N GLU A 178 3.81 18.10 16.33
CA GLU A 178 4.83 18.56 17.28
C GLU A 178 6.13 17.78 17.13
N TYR A 179 6.06 16.44 17.03
CA TYR A 179 7.24 15.61 16.78
C TYR A 179 7.93 16.00 15.46
N ARG A 180 7.16 16.16 14.37
CA ARG A 180 7.70 16.55 13.06
C ARG A 180 8.36 17.93 13.09
N LYS A 181 7.76 18.90 13.78
CA LYS A 181 8.35 20.24 13.96
C LYS A 181 9.64 20.19 14.77
N ALA A 182 9.67 19.42 15.86
CA ALA A 182 10.86 19.25 16.70
C ALA A 182 12.00 18.52 15.97
N ASN A 183 11.69 17.65 15.01
CA ASN A 183 12.65 16.80 14.29
C ASN A 183 12.80 17.17 12.80
N LEU A 184 12.40 18.38 12.39
CA LEU A 184 12.35 18.75 10.97
C LEU A 184 13.68 18.54 10.25
N LEU A 185 14.79 19.03 10.84
CA LEU A 185 16.12 18.92 10.26
C LEU A 185 16.62 17.47 10.13
N SER A 186 16.35 16.62 11.12
CA SER A 186 16.75 15.21 11.06
C SER A 186 15.92 14.45 10.02
N ILE A 187 14.62 14.75 9.91
CA ILE A 187 13.74 14.20 8.87
C ILE A 187 14.21 14.63 7.48
N GLU A 188 14.49 15.91 7.26
CA GLU A 188 14.99 16.41 5.97
C GLU A 188 16.34 15.80 5.60
N ASN A 189 17.30 15.74 6.53
CA ASN A 189 18.59 15.10 6.30
C ASN A 189 18.44 13.60 5.98
N SER A 190 17.55 12.90 6.68
CA SER A 190 17.27 11.49 6.37
C SER A 190 16.75 11.34 4.95
N ARG A 191 15.79 12.16 4.52
CA ARG A 191 15.23 12.13 3.16
C ARG A 191 16.27 12.42 2.08
N LEU A 192 17.19 13.37 2.33
CA LEU A 192 18.26 13.71 1.40
C LEU A 192 19.35 12.63 1.30
N THR A 193 19.63 11.94 2.41
CA THR A 193 20.67 10.90 2.47
C THR A 193 20.16 9.51 2.08
N THR A 194 18.84 9.30 2.06
CA THR A 194 18.24 8.04 1.62
C THR A 194 18.35 7.92 0.10
N SER A 195 19.47 7.37 -0.38
CA SER A 195 19.63 7.02 -1.79
C SER A 195 18.84 5.75 -2.11
N THR A 196 18.04 5.79 -3.18
CA THR A 196 17.35 4.59 -3.69
C THR A 196 18.39 3.58 -4.17
N HIS A 197 18.27 2.33 -3.72
CA HIS A 197 19.14 1.25 -4.12
C HIS A 197 19.12 1.11 -5.67
N PRO A 198 20.28 0.95 -6.35
CA PRO A 198 20.34 0.95 -7.82
C PRO A 198 19.51 -0.15 -8.52
N ARG A 199 19.14 -1.20 -7.77
CA ARG A 199 18.29 -2.31 -8.22
C ARG A 199 16.86 -2.25 -7.66
N ALA A 200 16.43 -1.11 -7.14
CA ALA A 200 15.04 -0.84 -6.80
C ALA A 200 14.33 -0.25 -8.02
N TYR A 201 13.19 -0.84 -8.42
CA TYR A 201 12.43 -0.49 -9.61
C TYR A 201 10.97 -0.19 -9.24
N TYR A 202 10.50 1.00 -9.60
CA TYR A 202 9.16 1.49 -9.30
C TYR A 202 8.28 1.65 -10.54
N THR A 203 8.59 0.87 -11.59
CA THR A 203 7.84 0.80 -12.83
C THR A 203 7.38 -0.64 -13.05
N SER A 204 6.17 -0.81 -13.56
CA SER A 204 5.55 -2.12 -13.74
C SER A 204 6.37 -3.00 -14.68
N ARG A 205 6.55 -4.27 -14.31
CA ARG A 205 7.33 -5.25 -15.09
C ARG A 205 6.87 -6.67 -14.80
N LEU A 206 7.29 -7.61 -15.66
CA LEU A 206 7.08 -9.03 -15.42
C LEU A 206 7.91 -9.50 -14.22
N LEU A 207 7.25 -10.05 -13.21
CA LEU A 207 7.85 -10.49 -11.94
C LEU A 207 8.09 -11.99 -11.86
N ASN A 208 7.60 -12.79 -12.80
CA ASN A 208 7.82 -14.23 -12.86
C ASN A 208 9.27 -14.69 -12.61
N PRO A 209 10.32 -14.02 -13.13
CA PRO A 209 11.70 -14.42 -12.83
C PRO A 209 12.07 -14.38 -11.34
N PHE A 210 11.36 -13.58 -10.55
CA PHE A 210 11.57 -13.41 -9.10
C PHE A 210 10.58 -14.20 -8.25
N THR A 211 9.45 -14.64 -8.82
CA THR A 211 8.36 -15.29 -8.08
C THR A 211 8.20 -16.78 -8.34
N LYS A 212 8.76 -17.30 -9.43
CA LYS A 212 8.56 -18.69 -9.89
C LYS A 212 8.87 -19.78 -8.86
N ASP A 213 9.84 -19.54 -7.97
CA ASP A 213 10.31 -20.53 -6.99
C ASP A 213 9.80 -20.19 -5.56
N LEU A 214 8.85 -19.25 -5.42
CA LEU A 214 8.27 -18.94 -4.13
C LEU A 214 7.34 -20.07 -3.65
N PRO A 215 7.29 -20.36 -2.32
CA PRO A 215 6.34 -21.31 -1.77
C PRO A 215 4.90 -20.89 -2.06
N LYS A 216 4.08 -21.79 -2.60
CA LYS A 216 2.68 -21.51 -2.95
C LYS A 216 1.74 -21.43 -1.73
N HIS A 217 2.19 -21.96 -0.60
CA HIS A 217 1.50 -21.92 0.68
C HIS A 217 2.36 -21.16 1.69
N ASP A 218 1.69 -20.50 2.64
CA ASP A 218 2.37 -20.03 3.84
C ASP A 218 2.98 -21.27 4.49
N SER A 219 4.29 -21.25 4.75
CA SER A 219 4.97 -22.42 5.32
C SER A 219 4.22 -22.83 6.58
N GLU A 220 3.59 -24.01 6.56
CA GLU A 220 3.12 -24.63 7.79
C GLU A 220 4.31 -24.67 8.74
N CYS A 221 4.07 -24.15 9.94
CA CYS A 221 5.02 -24.16 11.04
C CYS A 221 5.68 -25.56 11.11
N LEU A 222 6.99 -25.63 10.85
CA LEU A 222 7.74 -26.89 10.89
C LEU A 222 7.72 -27.55 12.29
N ASP A 223 7.19 -26.85 13.29
CA ASP A 223 7.03 -27.33 14.66
C ASP A 223 5.89 -28.34 14.83
N CYS A 224 5.02 -28.53 13.82
CA CYS A 224 3.93 -29.51 13.88
C CYS A 224 4.35 -30.96 13.58
N LEU A 225 5.57 -31.20 13.08
CA LEU A 225 6.01 -32.51 12.59
C LEU A 225 6.89 -33.31 13.57
N ILE A 226 7.11 -32.83 14.80
CA ILE A 226 7.97 -33.52 15.78
C ILE A 226 7.16 -34.41 16.75
N ASP A 227 5.83 -34.31 16.80
CA ASP A 227 5.01 -35.05 17.79
C ASP A 227 4.37 -36.36 17.29
N GLN A 228 4.92 -36.99 16.24
CA GLN A 228 4.53 -38.35 15.84
C GLN A 228 5.75 -39.26 15.58
N SER A 229 6.52 -39.55 16.65
CA SER A 229 7.44 -40.69 16.70
C SER A 229 7.27 -41.48 17.98
#